data_AF-A0A9D8NNL0-F1
#
_entry.id   AF-A0A9D8NNL0-F1
#
_cell.length_a   1.000
_cell.length_b   1.000
_cell.length_c   1.000
_cell.angle_alpha   90.00
_cell.angle_beta   90.00
_cell.angle_gamma   90.00
#
_symmetry.space_group_name_H-M   'P 1'
#
loop_
_entity.id
_entity.type
_entity.pdbx_description
1 polymer ?
#
loop_
_entity_poly.entity_id
_entity_poly.type
_entity_poly.pdbx_seq_one_letter_code
_entity_poly.pdbx_strand_id
1 'polypeptide(L)'
;MDSYCSILNDSSEVIVNPRKSPGFINNAASQEARSSVYDLPYNKTGRDARPIQKKIAKNGFEEKTDSQIAALEEVNRFLRKASMAAAQLIEEDNPIEQANLAFEFKDYLQVLWRHKNVRENNWGDLLNITQAVLAQVEFELLSKSQKECIKTIVDGYLRKPAIADIDMEKSLEVFSNAGFDPWCGISGKF
;
A
#
# COMPACT_ATOMS: atom_id res chain seq x y z
N MET A 1 -16.71 70.46 -3.09
CA MET A 1 -17.14 69.15 -3.61
C MET A 1 -17.84 68.45 -2.46
N ASP A 2 -19.12 68.75 -2.31
CA ASP A 2 -20.01 68.05 -1.40
C ASP A 2 -20.55 66.81 -2.12
N SER A 3 -20.61 65.65 -1.45
CA SER A 3 -21.82 64.81 -1.53
C SER A 3 -21.82 63.66 -0.51
N TYR A 4 -22.65 63.86 0.51
CA TYR A 4 -23.62 62.96 1.13
C TYR A 4 -23.31 61.47 1.37
N CYS A 5 -23.29 61.19 2.67
CA CYS A 5 -23.70 59.94 3.32
C CYS A 5 -25.20 59.67 3.08
N SER A 6 -25.56 58.43 2.75
CA SER A 6 -26.93 57.91 2.84
C SER A 6 -26.91 56.56 3.56
N ILE A 7 -27.62 56.52 4.68
CA ILE A 7 -27.91 55.37 5.54
C ILE A 7 -29.28 54.79 5.13
N LEU A 8 -29.54 53.55 5.60
CA LEU A 8 -30.81 52.80 5.68
C LEU A 8 -31.06 51.85 4.49
N ASN A 9 -31.57 50.62 4.64
CA ASN A 9 -31.78 49.64 5.72
C ASN A 9 -32.43 48.45 4.99
N ASP A 10 -32.05 47.20 5.27
CA ASP A 10 -32.98 46.05 5.47
C ASP A 10 -32.19 44.73 5.55
N SER A 11 -32.10 44.11 6.73
CA SER A 11 -33.10 43.19 7.30
C SER A 11 -33.02 41.79 6.68
N SER A 12 -32.23 40.91 7.30
CA SER A 12 -32.67 39.56 7.70
C SER A 12 -31.55 38.85 8.47
N GLU A 13 -31.58 39.04 9.79
CA GLU A 13 -30.94 38.12 10.73
C GLU A 13 -31.59 36.74 10.58
N VAL A 14 -30.81 35.71 10.30
CA VAL A 14 -31.23 34.32 10.49
C VAL A 14 -30.49 33.78 11.71
N ILE A 15 -31.14 33.94 12.86
CA ILE A 15 -30.80 33.25 14.10
C ILE A 15 -31.26 31.80 13.93
N VAL A 16 -30.33 30.85 13.75
CA VAL A 16 -30.64 29.42 13.88
C VAL A 16 -30.31 28.96 15.30
N ASN A 17 -31.36 28.73 16.06
CA ASN A 17 -31.38 28.17 17.41
C ASN A 17 -30.56 26.88 17.54
N PRO A 18 -29.72 26.73 18.58
CA PRO A 18 -29.14 25.45 18.95
C PRO A 18 -30.07 24.74 19.94
N ARG A 19 -30.68 23.63 19.52
CA ARG A 19 -31.12 22.47 20.33
C ARG A 19 -32.26 21.74 19.61
N LYS A 20 -31.98 20.53 19.14
CA LYS A 20 -32.94 19.42 19.14
C LYS A 20 -32.18 18.13 18.83
N SER A 21 -32.01 17.31 19.86
CA SER A 21 -31.60 15.91 19.77
C SER A 21 -32.62 15.16 18.91
N PRO A 22 -32.22 14.42 17.86
CA PRO A 22 -33.11 13.47 17.22
C PRO A 22 -33.24 12.24 18.13
N GLY A 23 -34.44 12.03 18.66
CA GLY A 23 -34.78 10.88 19.48
C GLY A 23 -34.62 9.56 18.72
N PHE A 24 -34.30 8.51 19.47
CA PHE A 24 -34.44 7.13 19.01
C PHE A 24 -35.91 6.85 18.69
N ILE A 25 -36.22 6.65 17.40
CA ILE A 25 -37.51 6.14 16.96
C ILE A 25 -37.34 4.63 16.80
N ASN A 26 -37.98 3.87 17.69
CA ASN A 26 -38.06 2.42 17.62
C ASN A 26 -38.94 2.00 16.44
N ASN A 27 -38.33 1.72 15.29
CA ASN A 27 -38.99 1.07 14.16
C ASN A 27 -39.05 -0.45 14.38
N ALA A 28 -39.85 -0.87 15.37
CA ALA A 28 -40.23 -2.26 15.55
C ALA A 28 -41.57 -2.52 14.85
N ALA A 29 -41.55 -2.56 13.52
CA ALA A 29 -42.59 -3.18 12.68
C ALA A 29 -42.19 -3.07 11.21
N SER A 30 -42.33 -4.17 10.46
CA SER A 30 -42.16 -4.30 9.00
C SER A 30 -40.80 -4.82 8.51
N GLN A 31 -40.44 -6.03 8.93
CA GLN A 31 -39.66 -6.96 8.09
C GLN A 31 -40.35 -8.33 7.93
N GLU A 32 -41.68 -8.38 8.07
CA GLU A 32 -42.49 -9.56 7.73
C GLU A 32 -42.94 -9.49 6.27
N ALA A 33 -42.01 -9.55 5.31
CA ALA A 33 -42.36 -9.80 3.92
C ALA A 33 -41.10 -10.15 3.12
N ARG A 34 -40.57 -11.37 3.31
CA ARG A 34 -39.85 -12.20 2.31
C ARG A 34 -39.08 -13.34 2.98
N SER A 35 -39.75 -14.47 3.18
CA SER A 35 -39.14 -15.81 3.28
C SER A 35 -40.25 -16.85 3.43
N SER A 36 -41.09 -17.00 2.42
CA SER A 36 -42.11 -18.06 2.35
C SER A 36 -41.60 -19.19 1.47
N VAL A 37 -40.49 -19.83 1.83
CA VAL A 37 -40.07 -21.11 1.21
C VAL A 37 -39.30 -21.90 2.27
N TYR A 38 -39.78 -23.11 2.57
CA TYR A 38 -39.28 -24.13 3.51
C TYR A 38 -39.81 -24.08 4.96
N ASP A 39 -41.11 -24.31 5.13
CA ASP A 39 -41.60 -25.08 6.27
C ASP A 39 -41.40 -26.58 5.98
N LEU A 40 -40.29 -27.16 6.47
CA LEU A 40 -40.10 -28.60 6.50
C LEU A 40 -40.45 -29.12 7.91
N PRO A 41 -41.41 -30.06 8.06
CA PRO A 41 -41.74 -30.63 9.36
C PRO A 41 -40.59 -31.51 9.85
N TYR A 42 -39.97 -31.11 10.96
CA TYR A 42 -39.00 -31.94 11.67
C TYR A 42 -39.72 -33.15 12.30
N ASN A 43 -39.56 -34.32 11.69
CA ASN A 43 -39.86 -35.59 12.35
C ASN A 43 -38.82 -35.86 13.44
N LYS A 44 -39.28 -35.84 14.69
CA LYS A 44 -38.56 -36.40 15.84
C LYS A 44 -38.40 -37.91 15.64
N THR A 45 -37.22 -38.33 15.22
CA THR A 45 -36.82 -39.74 15.24
C THR A 45 -35.36 -39.88 15.63
N GLY A 46 -35.14 -40.67 16.69
CA GLY A 46 -33.90 -41.44 16.84
C GLY A 46 -32.84 -40.82 17.72
N ARG A 47 -32.65 -41.43 18.88
CA ARG A 47 -31.44 -41.39 19.70
C ARG A 47 -30.22 -41.81 18.85
N ASP A 48 -29.04 -41.37 19.25
CA ASP A 48 -27.70 -41.82 18.79
C ASP A 48 -27.05 -41.08 17.61
N ALA A 49 -27.11 -39.75 17.59
CA ALA A 49 -26.14 -38.95 16.84
C ALA A 49 -24.87 -38.76 17.69
N ARG A 50 -23.92 -39.69 17.58
CA ARG A 50 -22.57 -39.48 18.14
C ARG A 50 -21.97 -38.23 17.48
N PRO A 51 -21.30 -37.33 18.23
CA PRO A 51 -20.68 -36.16 17.63
C PRO A 51 -19.59 -36.63 16.65
N ILE A 52 -19.78 -36.33 15.37
CA ILE A 52 -18.74 -36.49 14.36
C ILE A 52 -17.63 -35.52 14.74
N GLN A 53 -16.60 -36.02 15.42
CA GLN A 53 -15.35 -35.30 15.62
C GLN A 53 -14.74 -35.09 14.23
N LYS A 54 -15.05 -33.95 13.60
CA LYS A 54 -14.29 -33.47 12.46
C LYS A 54 -12.88 -33.22 12.97
N LYS A 55 -11.98 -34.19 12.76
CA LYS A 55 -10.54 -33.98 12.80
C LYS A 55 -10.22 -33.00 11.67
N ILE A 56 -10.32 -31.71 11.96
CA ILE A 56 -9.74 -30.68 11.12
C ILE A 56 -8.25 -30.91 11.21
N ALA A 57 -7.67 -31.41 10.11
CA ALA A 57 -6.23 -31.44 9.95
C ALA A 57 -5.76 -29.99 10.11
N LYS A 58 -5.11 -29.69 11.24
CA LYS A 58 -4.34 -28.46 11.39
C LYS A 58 -3.16 -28.57 10.44
N ASN A 59 -3.37 -28.22 9.17
CA ASN A 59 -2.27 -27.80 8.32
C ASN A 59 -1.60 -26.65 9.08
N GLY A 60 -0.32 -26.82 9.43
CA GLY A 60 0.46 -25.87 10.23
C GLY A 60 0.71 -24.57 9.48
N PHE A 61 -0.36 -23.81 9.23
CA PHE A 61 -0.25 -22.38 9.00
C PHE A 61 0.04 -21.78 10.36
N GLU A 62 1.31 -21.41 10.58
CA GLU A 62 1.65 -20.49 11.66
C GLU A 62 0.75 -19.25 11.49
N GLU A 63 -0.18 -19.06 12.42
CA GLU A 63 -1.03 -17.88 12.44
C GLU A 63 -0.13 -16.66 12.62
N LYS A 64 -0.04 -15.84 11.57
CA LYS A 64 0.64 -14.56 11.64
C LYS A 64 -0.04 -13.71 12.70
N THR A 65 0.75 -13.11 13.58
CA THR A 65 0.24 -12.16 14.58
C THR A 65 -0.36 -10.94 13.88
N ASP A 66 -1.33 -10.26 14.49
CA ASP A 66 -1.93 -9.02 13.95
C ASP A 66 -0.86 -7.98 13.60
N SER A 67 0.22 -7.91 14.39
CA SER A 67 1.37 -7.04 14.11
C SER A 67 2.13 -7.41 12.84
N GLN A 68 2.29 -8.70 12.54
CA GLN A 68 2.93 -9.16 11.31
C GLN A 68 2.05 -8.90 10.09
N ILE A 69 0.73 -9.03 10.24
CA ILE A 69 -0.24 -8.70 9.20
C ILE A 69 -0.16 -7.21 8.88
N ALA A 70 -0.20 -6.35 9.90
CA ALA A 70 -0.08 -4.89 9.73
C ALA A 70 1.24 -4.49 9.04
N ALA A 71 2.36 -5.11 9.42
CA ALA A 71 3.65 -4.83 8.79
C ALA A 71 3.69 -5.26 7.30
N LEU A 72 3.08 -6.40 6.97
CA LEU A 72 2.95 -6.86 5.57
C LEU A 72 2.06 -5.92 4.75
N GLU A 73 0.94 -5.46 5.31
CA GLU A 73 0.08 -4.48 4.65
C GLU A 73 0.81 -3.15 4.39
N GLU A 74 1.60 -2.70 5.35
CA GLU A 74 2.43 -1.51 5.20
C GLU A 74 3.47 -1.66 4.08
N VAL A 75 4.19 -2.79 4.05
CA VAL A 75 5.13 -3.12 2.95
C VAL A 75 4.40 -3.09 1.61
N ASN A 76 3.24 -3.75 1.50
CA ASN A 76 2.46 -3.78 0.26
C ASN A 76 1.99 -2.38 -0.17
N ARG A 77 1.58 -1.54 0.77
CA ARG A 77 1.18 -0.15 0.52
C ARG A 77 2.35 0.65 -0.05
N PHE A 78 3.53 0.57 0.56
CA PHE A 78 4.70 1.31 0.10
C PHE A 78 5.29 0.76 -1.19
N LEU A 79 5.21 -0.55 -1.45
CA LEU A 79 5.57 -1.12 -2.75
C LEU A 79 4.68 -0.58 -3.88
N ARG A 80 3.38 -0.38 -3.63
CA ARG A 80 2.47 0.26 -4.61
C ARG A 80 2.85 1.71 -4.85
N LYS A 81 3.13 2.47 -3.79
CA LYS A 81 3.57 3.87 -3.92
C LYS A 81 4.89 3.99 -4.69
N ALA A 82 5.87 3.17 -4.35
CA ALA A 82 7.15 3.09 -5.04
C ALA A 82 6.98 2.75 -6.53
N SER A 83 6.10 1.79 -6.85
CA SER A 83 5.75 1.44 -8.23
C SER A 83 5.12 2.61 -8.99
N MET A 84 4.18 3.33 -8.35
CA MET A 84 3.55 4.51 -8.95
C MET A 84 4.56 5.63 -9.22
N ALA A 85 5.42 5.95 -8.25
CA ALA A 85 6.47 6.95 -8.42
C ALA A 85 7.44 6.56 -9.54
N ALA A 86 7.87 5.28 -9.60
CA ALA A 86 8.72 4.79 -10.67
C ALA A 86 8.06 4.85 -12.05
N ALA A 87 6.74 4.65 -12.13
CA ALA A 87 6.00 4.80 -13.38
C ALA A 87 5.90 6.27 -13.82
N GLN A 88 5.64 7.20 -12.89
CA GLN A 88 5.62 8.64 -13.17
C GLN A 88 7.00 9.13 -13.61
N LEU A 89 8.07 8.62 -13.00
CA LEU A 89 9.44 9.00 -13.31
C LEU A 89 9.82 8.72 -14.77
N ILE A 90 9.26 7.69 -15.40
CA ILE A 90 9.51 7.35 -16.81
C ILE A 90 8.92 8.40 -17.76
N GLU A 91 7.76 8.92 -17.42
CA GLU A 91 7.01 9.87 -18.27
C GLU A 91 7.46 11.32 -18.06
N GLU A 92 8.22 11.60 -17.01
CA GLU A 92 8.66 12.95 -16.66
C GLU A 92 9.98 13.31 -17.35
N ASP A 93 10.00 14.42 -18.07
CA ASP A 93 11.18 14.95 -18.77
C ASP A 93 11.74 16.21 -18.09
N ASN A 94 10.97 16.85 -17.19
CA ASN A 94 11.44 18.01 -16.43
C ASN A 94 12.44 17.57 -15.35
N PRO A 95 13.70 18.06 -15.36
CA PRO A 95 14.71 17.65 -14.39
C PRO A 95 14.32 17.89 -12.92
N ILE A 96 13.58 18.97 -12.65
CA ILE A 96 13.15 19.32 -11.28
C ILE A 96 12.11 18.31 -10.79
N GLU A 97 11.08 18.05 -11.60
CA GLU A 97 10.03 17.09 -11.23
C GLU A 97 10.56 15.66 -11.18
N GLN A 98 11.47 15.31 -12.08
CA GLN A 98 12.21 14.06 -12.04
C GLN A 98 12.96 13.87 -10.72
N ALA A 99 13.69 14.90 -10.26
CA ALA A 99 14.38 14.87 -8.99
C ALA A 99 13.41 14.71 -7.81
N ASN A 100 12.30 15.45 -7.80
CA ASN A 100 11.26 15.35 -6.77
C ASN A 100 10.70 13.92 -6.69
N LEU A 101 10.31 13.34 -7.82
CA LEU A 101 9.78 11.98 -7.91
C LEU A 101 10.82 10.93 -7.46
N ALA A 102 12.08 11.13 -7.83
CA ALA A 102 13.16 10.23 -7.42
C ALA A 102 13.46 10.31 -5.90
N PHE A 103 13.38 11.50 -5.30
CA PHE A 103 13.45 11.66 -3.85
C PHE A 103 12.27 10.99 -3.14
N GLU A 104 11.06 11.18 -3.63
CA GLU A 104 9.87 10.53 -3.09
C GLU A 104 9.99 9.00 -3.18
N PHE A 105 10.49 8.50 -4.31
CA PHE A 105 10.79 7.09 -4.50
C PHE A 105 11.82 6.58 -3.48
N LYS A 106 12.91 7.31 -3.26
CA LYS A 106 13.94 6.99 -2.27
C LYS A 106 13.36 6.93 -0.85
N ASP A 107 12.49 7.87 -0.49
CA ASP A 107 11.81 7.88 0.81
C ASP A 107 10.94 6.63 1.00
N TYR A 108 10.26 6.18 -0.06
CA TYR A 108 9.51 4.92 -0.03
C TYR A 108 10.41 3.71 0.20
N LEU A 109 11.59 3.65 -0.43
CA LEU A 109 12.57 2.59 -0.17
C LEU A 109 13.07 2.62 1.27
N GLN A 110 13.29 3.81 1.84
CA GLN A 110 13.72 3.95 3.23
C GLN A 110 12.64 3.43 4.21
N VAL A 111 11.37 3.68 3.93
CA VAL A 111 10.28 3.09 4.73
C VAL A 111 10.27 1.57 4.59
N LEU A 112 10.36 1.04 3.37
CA LEU A 112 10.45 -0.42 3.14
C LEU A 112 11.60 -1.06 3.92
N TRP A 113 12.74 -0.38 4.06
CA TRP A 113 13.91 -0.90 4.77
C TRP A 113 13.69 -1.06 6.27
N ARG A 114 12.84 -0.21 6.88
CA ARG A 114 12.41 -0.40 8.27
C ARG A 114 11.68 -1.73 8.49
N HIS A 115 11.13 -2.29 7.42
CA HIS A 115 10.43 -3.57 7.39
C HIS A 115 11.21 -4.68 6.67
N LYS A 116 12.53 -4.55 6.50
CA LYS A 116 13.38 -5.53 5.76
C LYS A 116 13.22 -6.99 6.22
N ASN A 117 12.96 -7.20 7.52
CA ASN A 117 12.84 -8.52 8.13
C ASN A 117 11.43 -9.14 8.01
N VAL A 118 10.48 -8.44 7.39
CA VAL A 118 9.09 -8.94 7.19
C VAL A 118 9.03 -10.00 6.09
N ARG A 119 10.07 -10.06 5.26
CA ARG A 119 10.21 -10.94 4.10
C ARG A 119 11.55 -11.69 4.15
N GLU A 120 11.79 -12.52 3.13
CA GLU A 120 13.03 -13.27 2.93
C GLU A 120 14.27 -12.36 2.85
N ASN A 121 15.44 -12.87 3.26
CA ASN A 121 16.69 -12.10 3.29
C ASN A 121 17.04 -11.47 1.93
N ASN A 122 16.87 -12.23 0.84
CA ASN A 122 17.10 -11.75 -0.53
C ASN A 122 16.29 -10.48 -0.85
N TRP A 123 15.09 -10.33 -0.27
CA TRP A 123 14.29 -9.10 -0.43
C TRP A 123 14.95 -7.90 0.27
N GLY A 124 15.45 -8.11 1.48
CA GLY A 124 16.24 -7.09 2.18
C GLY A 124 17.51 -6.73 1.42
N ASP A 125 18.25 -7.72 0.92
CA ASP A 125 19.49 -7.50 0.18
C ASP A 125 19.25 -6.73 -1.13
N LEU A 126 18.22 -7.10 -1.89
CA LEU A 126 17.84 -6.36 -3.10
C LEU A 126 17.46 -4.91 -2.79
N LEU A 127 16.72 -4.69 -1.70
CA LEU A 127 16.34 -3.35 -1.26
C LEU A 127 17.58 -2.52 -0.90
N ASN A 128 18.57 -3.13 -0.23
CA ASN A 128 19.84 -2.49 0.09
C ASN A 128 20.63 -2.12 -1.17
N ILE A 129 20.77 -3.06 -2.12
CA ILE A 129 21.44 -2.83 -3.40
C ILE A 129 20.76 -1.68 -4.16
N THR A 130 19.43 -1.69 -4.21
CA THR A 130 18.66 -0.63 -4.89
C THR A 130 18.94 0.74 -4.28
N GLN A 131 18.97 0.85 -2.95
CA GLN A 131 19.31 2.13 -2.29
C GLN A 131 20.76 2.55 -2.53
N ALA A 132 21.71 1.61 -2.52
CA ALA A 132 23.11 1.89 -2.78
C ALA A 132 23.36 2.37 -4.22
N VAL A 133 22.67 1.78 -5.19
CA VAL A 133 22.70 2.21 -6.60
C VAL A 133 22.16 3.64 -6.72
N LEU A 134 21.02 3.93 -6.11
CA LEU A 134 20.38 5.24 -6.20
C LEU A 134 21.12 6.34 -5.45
N ALA A 135 21.97 5.99 -4.48
CA ALA A 135 22.80 6.95 -3.78
C ALA A 135 23.95 7.51 -4.65
N GLN A 136 24.29 6.83 -5.75
CA GLN A 136 25.40 7.20 -6.63
C GLN A 136 24.99 8.14 -7.77
N VAL A 137 23.69 8.35 -7.97
CA VAL A 137 23.18 9.06 -9.15
C VAL A 137 22.60 10.42 -8.80
N GLU A 138 22.83 11.37 -9.69
CA GLU A 138 22.16 12.66 -9.68
C GLU A 138 20.78 12.50 -10.29
N PHE A 139 19.74 12.66 -9.48
CA PHE A 139 18.37 12.38 -9.90
C PHE A 139 17.86 13.27 -11.02
N GLU A 140 18.47 14.44 -11.24
CA GLU A 140 18.15 15.36 -12.33
C GLU A 140 18.63 14.85 -13.70
N LEU A 141 19.59 13.93 -13.72
CA LEU A 141 20.26 13.44 -14.93
C LEU A 141 19.95 11.98 -15.26
N LEU A 142 18.92 11.39 -14.65
CA LEU A 142 18.53 10.02 -14.93
C LEU A 142 18.15 9.84 -16.40
N SER A 143 18.84 8.91 -17.06
CA SER A 143 18.51 8.53 -18.42
C SER A 143 17.19 7.75 -18.48
N LYS A 144 16.57 7.69 -19.67
CA LYS A 144 15.37 6.88 -19.88
C LYS A 144 15.57 5.40 -19.50
N SER A 145 16.72 4.82 -19.86
CA SER A 145 17.05 3.43 -19.50
C SER A 145 17.16 3.23 -17.99
N GLN A 146 17.69 4.21 -17.26
CA GLN A 146 17.78 4.18 -15.80
C GLN A 146 16.40 4.28 -15.14
N LYS A 147 15.52 5.15 -15.66
CA LYS A 147 14.12 5.26 -15.20
C LYS A 147 13.36 3.94 -15.40
N GLU A 148 13.49 3.34 -16.59
CA GLU A 148 12.90 2.04 -16.92
C GLU A 148 13.45 0.90 -16.03
N CYS A 149 14.75 0.94 -15.73
CA CYS A 149 15.38 0.01 -14.80
C CYS A 149 14.77 0.10 -13.40
N ILE A 150 14.62 1.31 -12.85
CA ILE A 150 14.01 1.52 -11.52
C ILE A 150 12.62 0.88 -11.47
N LYS A 151 11.78 1.15 -12.47
CA LYS A 151 10.45 0.54 -12.55
C LYS A 151 10.52 -0.99 -12.66
N THR A 152 11.44 -1.51 -13.48
CA THR A 152 11.64 -2.95 -13.66
C THR A 152 12.04 -3.64 -12.36
N ILE A 153 12.93 -3.03 -11.56
CA ILE A 153 13.33 -3.55 -10.26
C ILE A 153 12.15 -3.60 -9.29
N VAL A 154 11.35 -2.54 -9.22
CA VAL A 154 10.21 -2.46 -8.30
C VAL A 154 9.11 -3.44 -8.69
N ASP A 155 8.65 -3.39 -9.93
CA ASP A 155 7.53 -4.19 -10.40
C ASP A 155 7.92 -5.65 -10.67
N GLY A 156 9.12 -5.88 -11.19
CA GLY A 156 9.59 -7.18 -11.63
C GLY A 156 10.29 -8.00 -10.55
N TYR A 157 10.82 -7.37 -9.49
CA TYR A 157 11.60 -8.07 -8.46
C TYR A 157 11.10 -7.79 -7.05
N LEU A 158 11.09 -6.54 -6.58
CA LEU A 158 10.69 -6.22 -5.20
C LEU A 158 9.23 -6.59 -4.88
N ARG A 159 8.34 -6.56 -5.89
CA ARG A 159 6.93 -6.95 -5.77
C ARG A 159 6.66 -8.45 -5.98
N LYS A 160 7.67 -9.25 -6.35
CA LYS A 160 7.48 -10.71 -6.44
C LYS A 160 7.09 -11.27 -5.06
N PRO A 161 6.29 -12.35 -4.98
CA PRO A 161 5.94 -12.99 -3.71
C PRO A 161 7.15 -13.56 -2.96
N ALA A 162 8.17 -14.01 -3.70
CA ALA A 162 9.44 -14.50 -3.19
C ALA A 162 10.55 -14.20 -4.20
N ILE A 163 11.76 -13.91 -3.71
CA ILE A 163 12.95 -13.63 -4.51
C ILE A 163 13.95 -14.77 -4.34
N ALA A 164 14.11 -15.58 -5.39
CA ALA A 164 15.12 -16.63 -5.44
C ALA A 164 16.50 -16.06 -5.81
N ASP A 165 17.55 -16.85 -5.64
CA ASP A 165 18.93 -16.41 -5.96
C ASP A 165 19.10 -16.06 -7.44
N ILE A 166 18.43 -16.80 -8.33
CA ILE A 166 18.38 -16.48 -9.76
C ILE A 166 17.71 -15.13 -10.06
N ASP A 167 16.76 -14.70 -9.22
CA ASP A 167 16.13 -13.39 -9.36
C ASP A 167 17.08 -12.28 -8.91
N MET A 168 17.93 -12.54 -7.90
CA MET A 168 18.98 -11.63 -7.48
C MET A 168 19.99 -11.41 -8.61
N GLU A 169 20.51 -12.47 -9.22
CA GLU A 169 21.45 -12.37 -10.35
C GLU A 169 20.85 -11.56 -11.50
N LYS A 170 19.62 -11.87 -11.91
CA LYS A 170 18.92 -11.14 -12.97
C LYS A 170 18.66 -9.68 -12.62
N SER A 171 18.39 -9.36 -11.35
CA SER A 171 18.21 -7.98 -10.93
C SER A 171 19.51 -7.17 -11.04
N LEU A 172 20.66 -7.79 -10.75
CA LEU A 172 21.99 -7.19 -10.91
C LEU A 172 22.33 -6.96 -12.38
N GLU A 173 21.96 -7.90 -13.25
CA GLU A 173 22.08 -7.72 -14.71
C GLU A 173 21.23 -6.54 -15.20
N VAL A 174 20.00 -6.40 -14.70
CA VAL A 174 19.11 -5.28 -15.04
C VAL A 174 19.75 -3.93 -14.65
N PHE A 175 20.32 -3.82 -13.45
CA PHE A 175 21.07 -2.63 -13.04
C PHE A 175 22.25 -2.35 -13.96
N SER A 176 23.08 -3.36 -14.21
CA SER A 176 24.30 -3.24 -15.02
C SER A 176 23.98 -2.81 -16.45
N ASN A 177 22.94 -3.39 -17.06
CA ASN A 177 22.49 -3.06 -18.42
C ASN A 177 21.97 -1.62 -18.53
N ALA A 178 21.45 -1.04 -17.45
CA ALA A 178 21.01 0.35 -17.40
C ALA A 178 22.15 1.35 -17.10
N GLY A 179 23.38 0.86 -16.90
CA GLY A 179 24.54 1.69 -16.60
C GLY A 179 24.73 2.01 -15.12
N PHE A 180 24.03 1.30 -14.23
CA PHE A 180 24.29 1.39 -12.79
C PHE A 180 25.40 0.42 -12.36
N ASP A 181 26.17 0.79 -11.33
CA ASP A 181 27.09 -0.12 -10.66
C ASP A 181 26.49 -0.62 -9.33
N PRO A 182 25.97 -1.86 -9.27
CA PRO A 182 25.39 -2.43 -8.07
C PRO A 182 26.43 -2.85 -7.01
N TRP A 183 27.73 -2.87 -7.35
CA TRP A 183 28.81 -3.32 -6.46
C TRP A 183 29.55 -2.18 -5.77
N CYS A 184 29.42 -0.96 -6.29
CA CYS A 184 30.18 0.22 -5.86
C CYS A 184 30.03 0.55 -4.36
N GLY A 185 28.93 0.12 -3.70
CA GLY A 185 28.71 0.31 -2.26
C GLY A 185 29.03 -0.90 -1.36
N ILE A 186 29.33 -2.07 -1.94
CA ILE A 186 29.57 -3.32 -1.21
C ILE A 186 31.07 -3.59 -1.05
N SER A 187 31.88 -3.08 -1.99
CA SER A 187 33.33 -3.04 -1.83
C SER A 187 33.65 -1.99 -0.76
N GLY A 188 34.00 -2.42 0.46
CA GLY A 188 34.26 -1.56 1.62
C GLY A 188 35.50 -0.67 1.50
N LYS A 189 35.61 0.13 0.44
CA LYS A 189 36.60 1.19 0.30
C LYS A 189 35.92 2.52 0.64
N PHE A 190 35.80 2.75 1.95
CA PHE A 190 35.78 4.10 2.51
C PHE A 190 37.23 4.52 2.81
#